data_AF-X4ZVH9-F1
#
_entry.id   AF-X4ZVH9-F1
#
_cell.length_a   1.000
_cell.length_b   1.000
_cell.length_c   1.000
_cell.angle_alpha   90.00
_cell.angle_beta   90.00
_cell.angle_gamma   90.00
#
_symmetry.space_group_name_H-M   'P 1'
#
loop_
_entity.id
_entity.type
_entity.pdbx_description
1 polymer ?
#
loop_
_entity_poly.entity_id
_entity_poly.type
_entity_poly.pdbx_seq_one_letter_code
_entity_poly.pdbx_strand_id
1 'polypeptide(L)'
;MYCHQCGAKNAPEQKTCVKCGARLLTAEVRQAVLEVAAGAEAMQRPPAYRQGEPVAKREDKASGAGGVFQWLIPLLFAGCVGLGLMLYYSHEQSVNRTVAALHQQAKKEALAGRYSQAVKLLDEASAKRPGFAALRRDRDLAAKAAGLQSQLKEAAEQLKAQKLDSGEKALKQIAAAVSEREEPLFAPLKKELAADQVKLTVMKVKSGLDKLHTVDALAEKLDSLNGLSGQEAAAVKAQIIGKIVGISYAAAEKKLRDKDFAGALDEVDGGLLYAADNEKLTAYREQIVQAKQEFEEAEANRIRLAEQKAAEEDLNNRMAAVEVSGLQVVLDDYGDLQISGTVTNKATRPIESVSISLDIYDLSGAYLGNTYASVSPYRLEPGESGDFSASYYGVYSKAKVSVANATWYLE
;
A
#
# COMPACT_ATOMS: atom_id res chain seq x y z
N MET A 1 1.13 -43.38 -47.85
CA MET A 1 0.41 -42.84 -49.02
C MET A 1 0.88 -41.41 -49.30
N TYR A 2 0.89 -40.97 -50.56
CA TYR A 2 1.21 -39.57 -50.90
C TYR A 2 -0.07 -38.79 -51.16
N CYS A 3 -0.13 -37.55 -50.69
CA CYS A 3 -1.28 -36.68 -50.93
C CYS A 3 -1.33 -36.27 -52.41
N HIS A 4 -2.45 -36.52 -53.09
CA HIS A 4 -2.66 -36.16 -54.50
C HIS A 4 -2.63 -34.63 -54.75
N GLN A 5 -2.85 -33.83 -53.71
CA GLN A 5 -2.95 -32.36 -53.83
C GLN A 5 -1.66 -31.62 -53.46
N CYS A 6 -0.80 -32.18 -52.60
CA CYS A 6 0.44 -31.51 -52.17
C CYS A 6 1.70 -32.38 -52.13
N GLY A 7 1.59 -33.67 -52.50
CA GLY A 7 2.74 -34.58 -52.57
C GLY A 7 3.34 -35.02 -51.23
N ALA A 8 2.74 -34.66 -50.09
CA ALA A 8 3.27 -35.04 -48.77
C ALA A 8 3.04 -36.53 -48.47
N LYS A 9 4.02 -37.18 -47.83
CA LYS A 9 3.93 -38.58 -47.37
C LYS A 9 3.11 -38.65 -46.07
N ASN A 10 2.08 -39.48 -46.05
CA ASN A 10 1.16 -39.71 -44.94
C ASN A 10 1.11 -41.21 -44.58
N ALA A 11 0.72 -41.52 -43.35
CA ALA A 11 0.57 -42.90 -42.89
C ALA A 11 -0.62 -43.61 -43.58
N PRO A 12 -0.58 -44.94 -43.76
CA PRO A 12 -1.58 -45.69 -44.54
C PRO A 12 -3.02 -45.67 -43.97
N GLU A 13 -3.23 -45.28 -42.71
CA GLU A 13 -4.57 -45.24 -42.09
C GLU A 13 -5.15 -43.82 -41.93
N GLN A 14 -4.42 -42.79 -42.38
CA GLN A 14 -4.86 -41.40 -42.26
C GLN A 14 -5.89 -41.05 -43.34
N LYS A 15 -7.06 -40.56 -42.92
CA LYS A 15 -8.15 -40.12 -43.83
C LYS A 15 -7.94 -38.71 -44.38
N THR A 16 -7.06 -37.90 -43.77
CA THR A 16 -6.76 -36.52 -44.16
C THR A 16 -5.26 -36.27 -44.17
N CYS A 17 -4.80 -35.42 -45.08
CA CYS A 17 -3.39 -35.07 -45.21
C CYS A 17 -2.97 -34.16 -44.06
N VAL A 18 -1.90 -34.53 -43.35
CA VAL A 18 -1.38 -33.75 -42.21
C VAL A 18 -0.88 -32.36 -42.63
N LYS A 19 -0.44 -32.21 -43.89
CA LYS A 19 0.15 -30.95 -44.38
C LYS A 19 -0.88 -29.96 -44.94
N CYS A 20 -1.93 -30.43 -45.61
CA CYS A 20 -2.88 -29.55 -46.31
C CYS A 20 -4.35 -29.80 -45.97
N GLY A 21 -4.67 -30.76 -45.10
CA GLY A 21 -6.03 -31.08 -44.69
C GLY A 21 -6.87 -31.81 -45.75
N ALA A 22 -6.36 -32.00 -46.97
CA ALA A 22 -7.09 -32.69 -48.04
C ALA A 22 -7.38 -34.16 -47.69
N ARG A 23 -8.61 -34.62 -48.00
CA ARG A 23 -9.02 -36.01 -47.73
C ARG A 23 -8.22 -36.97 -48.62
N LEU A 24 -7.58 -37.96 -48.00
CA LEU A 24 -6.78 -38.96 -48.72
C LEU A 24 -7.73 -40.02 -49.29
N LEU A 25 -7.55 -40.35 -50.57
CA LEU A 25 -8.37 -41.35 -51.26
C LEU A 25 -8.00 -42.75 -50.76
N THR A 26 -9.00 -43.55 -50.39
CA THR A 26 -8.81 -44.96 -49.99
C THR A 26 -8.45 -45.81 -51.21
N ALA A 27 -7.85 -46.98 -50.97
CA ALA A 27 -7.42 -47.89 -52.03
C ALA A 27 -8.58 -48.28 -52.97
N GLU A 28 -9.78 -48.46 -52.43
CA GLU A 28 -11.01 -48.76 -53.18
C GLU A 28 -11.43 -47.62 -54.13
N VAL A 29 -11.34 -46.35 -53.69
CA VAL A 29 -11.66 -45.20 -54.54
C VAL A 29 -10.59 -44.99 -55.61
N ARG A 30 -9.34 -45.35 -55.31
CA ARG A 30 -8.24 -45.31 -56.27
C ARG A 30 -8.41 -46.34 -57.39
N GLN A 31 -8.98 -47.49 -57.08
CA GLN A 31 -9.28 -48.55 -58.04
C GLN A 31 -10.48 -48.18 -58.92
N ALA A 32 -11.51 -47.54 -58.35
CA ALA A 32 -12.63 -46.99 -59.13
C ALA A 32 -12.22 -45.86 -60.09
N VAL A 33 -11.28 -44.99 -59.69
CA VAL A 33 -10.76 -43.93 -60.58
C VAL A 33 -9.87 -44.51 -61.70
N LEU A 34 -9.16 -45.63 -61.45
CA LEU A 34 -8.37 -46.33 -62.46
C LEU A 34 -9.26 -47.10 -63.45
N GLU A 35 -10.38 -47.68 -63.01
CA GLU A 35 -11.36 -48.32 -63.91
C GLU A 35 -12.10 -47.31 -64.81
N VAL A 36 -12.40 -46.10 -64.30
CA VAL A 36 -12.96 -45.01 -65.11
C VAL A 36 -11.93 -44.44 -66.10
N ALA A 37 -10.64 -44.44 -65.74
CA ALA A 37 -9.57 -44.06 -66.65
C ALA A 37 -9.28 -45.13 -67.73
N ALA A 38 -9.42 -46.43 -67.41
CA ALA A 38 -9.28 -47.53 -68.37
C ALA A 38 -10.51 -47.71 -69.29
N GLY A 39 -11.71 -47.30 -68.85
CA GLY A 39 -12.92 -47.29 -69.67
C GLY A 39 -12.96 -46.18 -70.74
N ALA A 40 -12.08 -45.18 -70.65
CA ALA A 40 -11.99 -44.09 -71.62
C ALA A 40 -11.06 -44.41 -72.83
N GLU A 41 -10.30 -45.51 -72.79
CA GLU A 41 -9.39 -45.92 -73.88
C GLU A 41 -9.94 -47.06 -74.77
N ALA A 42 -11.17 -47.55 -74.53
CA ALA A 42 -11.79 -48.65 -75.29
C ALA A 42 -12.72 -48.19 -76.43
N MET A 43 -12.48 -47.01 -77.02
CA MET A 43 -13.28 -46.51 -78.15
C MET A 43 -12.40 -46.07 -79.33
N GLN A 44 -11.45 -46.91 -79.73
CA GLN A 44 -10.77 -46.79 -81.03
C GLN A 44 -10.20 -48.14 -81.46
N ARG A 45 -10.97 -48.89 -82.26
CA ARG A 45 -10.43 -49.71 -83.36
C ARG A 45 -11.54 -50.08 -84.37
N PRO A 46 -11.22 -50.12 -85.68
CA PRO A 46 -12.19 -50.17 -86.77
C PRO A 46 -12.52 -51.61 -87.19
N PRO A 47 -13.67 -51.86 -87.85
CA PRO A 47 -13.88 -53.11 -88.56
C PRO A 47 -13.55 -53.00 -90.06
N ALA A 48 -12.95 -54.07 -90.57
CA ALA A 48 -12.63 -54.29 -91.97
C ALA A 48 -13.82 -54.93 -92.73
N TYR A 49 -14.23 -54.26 -93.80
CA TYR A 49 -14.49 -54.72 -95.19
C TYR A 49 -15.27 -56.01 -95.51
N ARG A 50 -16.38 -55.88 -96.28
CA ARG A 50 -16.69 -56.45 -97.63
C ARG A 50 -18.15 -56.11 -97.99
N GLN A 51 -18.48 -55.36 -99.06
CA GLN A 51 -18.45 -55.57 -100.53
C GLN A 51 -19.87 -55.81 -101.11
N GLY A 52 -20.17 -55.07 -102.20
CA GLY A 52 -21.33 -55.23 -103.11
C GLY A 52 -22.25 -53.98 -103.14
N GLU A 53 -21.92 -52.87 -103.82
CA GLU A 53 -22.23 -52.51 -105.24
C GLU A 53 -23.73 -52.32 -105.60
N PRO A 54 -24.10 -51.46 -106.58
CA PRO A 54 -23.71 -50.06 -106.81
C PRO A 54 -24.95 -49.18 -107.23
N VAL A 55 -24.69 -48.01 -107.85
CA VAL A 55 -25.62 -47.05 -108.54
C VAL A 55 -26.04 -45.87 -107.64
N ALA A 56 -25.90 -44.57 -107.98
CA ALA A 56 -25.65 -43.86 -109.24
C ALA A 56 -24.78 -42.60 -109.03
N LYS A 57 -24.08 -42.25 -110.12
CA LYS A 57 -23.34 -41.02 -110.37
C LYS A 57 -24.19 -39.75 -110.17
N ARG A 58 -23.58 -38.72 -109.58
CA ARG A 58 -23.64 -37.36 -110.10
C ARG A 58 -22.31 -36.66 -109.84
N GLU A 59 -21.58 -36.45 -110.92
CA GLU A 59 -20.47 -35.51 -111.00
C GLU A 59 -21.02 -34.10 -110.83
N ASP A 60 -20.36 -33.27 -110.03
CA ASP A 60 -20.15 -31.87 -110.40
C ASP A 60 -18.84 -31.35 -109.83
N LYS A 61 -18.23 -30.51 -110.64
CA LYS A 61 -16.81 -30.19 -110.71
C LYS A 61 -16.34 -29.21 -109.64
N ALA A 62 -15.11 -29.47 -109.20
CA ALA A 62 -14.02 -28.53 -108.92
C ALA A 62 -14.36 -27.03 -108.79
N SER A 63 -13.97 -26.45 -107.65
CA SER A 63 -12.89 -25.45 -107.61
C SER A 63 -12.75 -24.84 -106.21
N GLY A 64 -11.50 -24.59 -105.82
CA GLY A 64 -11.17 -23.37 -105.08
C GLY A 64 -10.39 -23.60 -103.80
N ALA A 65 -9.13 -23.18 -103.83
CA ALA A 65 -8.30 -22.97 -102.66
C ALA A 65 -9.01 -22.09 -101.63
N GLY A 66 -9.21 -22.61 -100.41
CA GLY A 66 -9.81 -21.88 -99.30
C GLY A 66 -9.70 -22.58 -97.94
N GLY A 67 -8.81 -23.58 -97.80
CA GLY A 67 -8.77 -24.49 -96.66
C GLY A 67 -8.04 -24.00 -95.40
N VAL A 68 -7.61 -22.73 -95.34
CA VAL A 68 -6.96 -22.15 -94.15
C VAL A 68 -7.90 -21.20 -93.39
N PHE A 69 -8.89 -20.61 -94.08
CA PHE A 69 -9.77 -19.57 -93.50
C PHE A 69 -10.86 -20.13 -92.57
N GLN A 70 -11.28 -21.38 -92.78
CA GLN A 70 -12.30 -22.04 -91.94
C GLN A 70 -11.78 -22.51 -90.57
N TRP A 71 -10.47 -22.66 -90.39
CA TRP A 71 -9.83 -22.96 -89.10
C TRP A 71 -9.30 -21.71 -88.37
N LEU A 72 -9.06 -20.61 -89.09
CA LEU A 72 -8.57 -19.35 -88.50
C LEU A 72 -9.59 -18.68 -87.58
N ILE A 73 -10.88 -18.75 -87.91
CA ILE A 73 -11.97 -18.14 -87.12
C ILE A 73 -12.07 -18.76 -85.70
N PRO A 74 -12.19 -20.10 -85.51
CA PRO A 74 -12.23 -20.69 -84.17
C PRO A 74 -10.92 -20.50 -83.38
N LEU A 75 -9.76 -20.42 -84.05
CA LEU A 75 -8.46 -20.22 -83.42
C LEU A 75 -8.27 -18.76 -82.95
N LEU A 76 -8.76 -17.78 -83.72
CA LEU A 76 -8.81 -16.38 -83.32
C LEU A 76 -9.81 -16.17 -82.18
N PHE A 77 -10.97 -16.82 -82.21
CA PHE A 77 -11.95 -16.78 -81.11
C PHE A 77 -11.36 -17.39 -79.83
N ALA A 78 -10.67 -18.54 -79.94
CA ALA A 78 -9.95 -19.15 -78.83
C ALA A 78 -8.83 -18.24 -78.29
N GLY A 79 -8.11 -17.53 -79.18
CA GLY A 79 -7.12 -16.54 -78.80
C GLY A 79 -7.71 -15.34 -78.05
N CYS A 80 -8.84 -14.80 -78.52
CA CYS A 80 -9.56 -13.71 -77.84
C CYS A 80 -10.10 -14.16 -76.48
N VAL A 81 -10.66 -15.37 -76.38
CA VAL A 81 -11.12 -15.95 -75.12
C VAL A 81 -9.94 -16.18 -74.18
N GLY A 82 -8.83 -16.73 -74.67
CA GLY A 82 -7.60 -16.94 -73.89
C GLY A 82 -7.01 -15.64 -73.35
N LEU A 83 -6.93 -14.60 -74.18
CA LEU A 83 -6.48 -13.26 -73.77
C LEU A 83 -7.43 -12.64 -72.75
N GLY A 84 -8.75 -12.75 -72.97
CA GLY A 84 -9.76 -12.28 -72.04
C GLY A 84 -9.67 -12.96 -70.68
N LEU A 85 -9.49 -14.28 -70.65
CA LEU A 85 -9.28 -15.06 -69.42
C LEU A 85 -7.98 -14.68 -68.72
N MET A 86 -6.89 -14.43 -69.47
CA MET A 86 -5.60 -14.00 -68.90
C MET A 86 -5.70 -12.60 -68.27
N LEU A 87 -6.35 -11.65 -68.95
CA LEU A 87 -6.60 -10.31 -68.42
C LEU A 87 -7.50 -10.36 -67.18
N TYR A 88 -8.56 -11.16 -67.22
CA TYR A 88 -9.44 -11.38 -66.06
C TYR A 88 -8.67 -12.00 -64.88
N TYR A 89 -7.87 -13.03 -65.12
CA TYR A 89 -7.07 -13.70 -64.10
C TYR A 89 -6.02 -12.76 -63.47
N SER A 90 -5.34 -11.96 -64.29
CA SER A 90 -4.36 -10.98 -63.80
C SER A 90 -5.03 -9.86 -62.99
N HIS A 91 -6.22 -9.40 -63.40
CA HIS A 91 -7.02 -8.45 -62.64
C HIS A 91 -7.45 -9.03 -61.29
N GLU A 92 -7.99 -10.25 -61.28
CA GLU A 92 -8.39 -10.97 -60.07
C GLU A 92 -7.23 -11.19 -59.10
N GLN A 93 -6.04 -11.55 -59.60
CA GLN A 93 -4.82 -11.64 -58.77
C GLN A 93 -4.42 -10.30 -58.16
N SER A 94 -4.49 -9.22 -58.95
CA SER A 94 -4.16 -7.88 -58.49
C SER A 94 -5.11 -7.45 -57.36
N VAL A 95 -6.43 -7.60 -57.56
CA VAL A 95 -7.44 -7.31 -56.54
C VAL A 95 -7.21 -8.14 -55.28
N ASN A 96 -6.93 -9.44 -55.41
CA ASN A 96 -6.67 -10.31 -54.26
C ASN A 96 -5.42 -9.89 -53.48
N ARG A 97 -4.35 -9.47 -54.16
CA ARG A 97 -3.14 -8.94 -53.49
C ARG A 97 -3.43 -7.65 -52.75
N THR A 98 -4.15 -6.71 -53.37
CA THR A 98 -4.52 -5.45 -52.71
C THR A 98 -5.41 -5.69 -51.50
N VAL A 99 -6.42 -6.54 -51.62
CA VAL A 99 -7.33 -6.88 -50.51
C VAL A 99 -6.57 -7.56 -49.36
N ALA A 100 -5.68 -8.50 -49.68
CA ALA A 100 -4.84 -9.16 -48.68
C ALA A 100 -3.90 -8.17 -47.96
N ALA A 101 -3.32 -7.22 -48.69
CA ALA A 101 -2.46 -6.18 -48.12
C ALA A 101 -3.25 -5.25 -47.18
N LEU A 102 -4.42 -4.75 -47.62
CA LEU A 102 -5.31 -3.93 -46.81
C LEU A 102 -5.77 -4.68 -45.55
N HIS A 103 -6.13 -5.95 -45.68
CA HIS A 103 -6.54 -6.79 -44.55
C HIS A 103 -5.42 -6.99 -43.53
N GLN A 104 -4.19 -7.27 -43.98
CA GLN A 104 -3.02 -7.38 -43.11
C GLN A 104 -2.68 -6.06 -42.43
N GLN A 105 -2.78 -4.94 -43.12
CA GLN A 105 -2.55 -3.62 -42.54
C GLN A 105 -3.62 -3.30 -41.50
N ALA A 106 -4.89 -3.57 -41.78
CA ALA A 106 -5.98 -3.41 -40.82
C ALA A 106 -5.76 -4.25 -39.56
N LYS A 107 -5.30 -5.50 -39.71
CA LYS A 107 -4.94 -6.35 -38.57
C LYS A 107 -3.84 -5.72 -37.72
N LYS A 108 -2.78 -5.21 -38.33
CA LYS A 108 -1.68 -4.53 -37.61
C LYS A 108 -2.19 -3.30 -36.86
N GLU A 109 -3.02 -2.48 -37.51
CA GLU A 109 -3.63 -1.29 -36.91
C GLU A 109 -4.55 -1.66 -35.73
N ALA A 110 -5.40 -2.67 -35.88
CA ALA A 110 -6.30 -3.14 -34.82
C ALA A 110 -5.52 -3.69 -33.61
N LEU A 111 -4.48 -4.51 -33.85
CA LEU A 111 -3.62 -5.03 -32.77
C LEU A 111 -2.80 -3.93 -32.08
N ALA A 112 -2.55 -2.81 -32.76
CA ALA A 112 -1.91 -1.63 -32.19
C ALA A 112 -2.89 -0.69 -31.46
N GLY A 113 -4.19 -1.03 -31.38
CA GLY A 113 -5.21 -0.18 -30.75
C GLY A 113 -5.69 0.98 -31.63
N ARG A 114 -5.33 1.00 -32.92
CA ARG A 114 -5.73 2.00 -33.92
C ARG A 114 -6.98 1.54 -34.66
N TYR A 115 -8.07 1.32 -33.91
CA TYR A 115 -9.28 0.66 -34.42
C TYR A 115 -9.99 1.46 -35.51
N SER A 116 -10.05 2.79 -35.41
CA SER A 116 -10.66 3.64 -36.44
C SER A 116 -9.91 3.55 -37.78
N GLN A 117 -8.58 3.43 -37.76
CA GLN A 117 -7.79 3.18 -38.98
C GLN A 117 -8.04 1.77 -39.52
N ALA A 118 -8.12 0.76 -38.65
CA ALA A 118 -8.41 -0.61 -39.05
C ALA A 118 -9.78 -0.73 -39.74
N VAL A 119 -10.82 -0.07 -39.22
CA VAL A 119 -12.16 -0.03 -39.84
C VAL A 119 -12.09 0.58 -41.24
N LYS A 120 -11.39 1.72 -41.42
CA LYS A 120 -11.22 2.36 -42.73
C LYS A 120 -10.56 1.41 -43.75
N LEU A 121 -9.48 0.75 -43.36
CA LEU A 121 -8.77 -0.21 -44.23
C LEU A 121 -9.64 -1.43 -44.59
N LEU A 122 -10.49 -1.89 -43.67
CA LEU A 122 -11.43 -3.00 -43.91
C LEU A 122 -12.61 -2.57 -44.78
N ASP A 123 -13.08 -1.33 -44.66
CA ASP A 123 -14.10 -0.76 -45.53
C ASP A 123 -13.56 -0.62 -46.97
N GLU A 124 -12.31 -0.15 -47.14
CA GLU A 124 -11.61 -0.11 -48.44
C GLU A 124 -11.44 -1.51 -49.06
N ALA A 125 -11.06 -2.50 -48.25
CA ALA A 125 -10.95 -3.90 -48.69
C ALA A 125 -12.32 -4.47 -49.09
N SER A 126 -13.37 -4.15 -48.32
CA SER A 126 -14.74 -4.60 -48.57
C SER A 126 -15.34 -3.95 -49.82
N ALA A 127 -14.99 -2.69 -50.12
CA ALA A 127 -15.41 -2.03 -51.36
C ALA A 127 -14.86 -2.74 -52.61
N LYS A 128 -13.65 -3.32 -52.53
CA LYS A 128 -13.05 -4.12 -53.62
C LYS A 128 -13.64 -5.53 -53.72
N ARG A 129 -14.14 -6.10 -52.61
CA ARG A 129 -14.72 -7.46 -52.53
C ARG A 129 -15.93 -7.51 -51.57
N PRO A 130 -17.12 -7.02 -51.98
CA PRO A 130 -18.27 -6.86 -51.08
C PRO A 130 -18.87 -8.19 -50.56
N GLY A 131 -18.56 -9.31 -51.23
CA GLY A 131 -19.03 -10.65 -50.84
C GLY A 131 -18.11 -11.41 -49.89
N PHE A 132 -16.95 -10.87 -49.48
CA PHE A 132 -16.01 -11.63 -48.66
C PHE A 132 -16.36 -11.57 -47.17
N ALA A 133 -16.99 -12.64 -46.67
CA ALA A 133 -17.54 -12.71 -45.30
C ALA A 133 -16.49 -12.53 -44.18
N ALA A 134 -15.21 -12.84 -44.42
CA ALA A 134 -14.16 -12.64 -43.42
C ALA A 134 -13.90 -11.14 -43.15
N LEU A 135 -13.85 -10.31 -44.20
CA LEU A 135 -13.65 -8.85 -44.03
C LEU A 135 -14.80 -8.22 -43.27
N ARG A 136 -16.04 -8.63 -43.55
CA ARG A 136 -17.22 -8.10 -42.84
C ARG A 136 -17.15 -8.41 -41.35
N ARG A 137 -16.81 -9.66 -40.98
CA ARG A 137 -16.65 -10.06 -39.56
C ARG A 137 -15.53 -9.28 -38.87
N ASP A 138 -14.37 -9.17 -39.50
CA ASP A 138 -13.24 -8.44 -38.93
C ASP A 138 -13.54 -6.94 -38.79
N ARG A 139 -14.27 -6.38 -39.76
CA ARG A 139 -14.74 -4.99 -39.73
C ARG A 139 -15.71 -4.75 -38.58
N ASP A 140 -16.70 -5.63 -38.40
CA ASP A 140 -17.66 -5.52 -37.31
C ASP A 140 -16.98 -5.65 -35.94
N LEU A 141 -15.98 -6.53 -35.84
CA LEU A 141 -15.19 -6.69 -34.62
C LEU A 141 -14.33 -5.45 -34.32
N ALA A 142 -13.65 -4.91 -35.33
CA ALA A 142 -12.87 -3.67 -35.23
C ALA A 142 -13.76 -2.46 -34.90
N ALA A 143 -14.96 -2.38 -35.47
CA ALA A 143 -15.92 -1.32 -35.18
C ALA A 143 -16.43 -1.38 -33.74
N LYS A 144 -16.70 -2.58 -33.21
CA LYS A 144 -17.03 -2.76 -31.78
C LYS A 144 -15.88 -2.30 -30.88
N ALA A 145 -14.65 -2.67 -31.21
CA ALA A 145 -13.47 -2.21 -30.46
C ALA A 145 -13.29 -0.69 -30.54
N ALA A 146 -13.53 -0.07 -31.70
CA ALA A 146 -13.50 1.38 -31.86
C ALA A 146 -14.57 2.08 -31.00
N GLY A 147 -15.78 1.52 -30.92
CA GLY A 147 -16.84 2.02 -30.05
C GLY A 147 -16.45 2.00 -28.57
N LEU A 148 -15.90 0.88 -28.10
CA LEU A 148 -15.39 0.74 -26.73
C LEU A 148 -14.22 1.69 -26.46
N GLN A 149 -13.31 1.89 -27.43
CA GLN A 149 -12.23 2.86 -27.30
C GLN A 149 -12.76 4.30 -27.16
N SER A 150 -13.81 4.65 -27.89
CA SER A 150 -14.44 5.97 -27.76
C SER A 150 -15.07 6.16 -26.38
N GLN A 151 -15.76 5.14 -25.86
CA GLN A 151 -16.33 5.17 -24.51
C GLN A 151 -15.24 5.25 -23.44
N LEU A 152 -14.12 4.56 -23.63
CA LEU A 152 -12.98 4.61 -22.71
C LEU A 152 -12.36 6.00 -22.67
N LYS A 153 -12.17 6.63 -23.83
CA LYS A 153 -11.72 8.03 -23.91
C LYS A 153 -12.68 8.99 -23.22
N GLU A 154 -13.99 8.81 -23.41
CA GLU A 154 -14.99 9.63 -22.73
C GLU A 154 -14.94 9.44 -21.20
N ALA A 155 -14.80 8.19 -20.73
CA ALA A 155 -14.61 7.90 -19.31
C ALA A 155 -13.34 8.58 -18.77
N ALA A 156 -12.23 8.53 -19.51
CA ALA A 156 -10.99 9.20 -19.15
C ALA A 156 -11.15 10.73 -19.06
N GLU A 157 -11.95 11.34 -19.95
CA GLU A 157 -12.30 12.77 -19.84
C GLU A 157 -13.20 13.07 -18.62
N GLN A 158 -14.13 12.18 -18.28
CA GLN A 158 -14.91 12.31 -17.04
C GLN A 158 -14.03 12.24 -15.79
N LEU A 159 -13.01 11.36 -15.77
CA LEU A 159 -12.01 11.31 -14.71
C LEU A 159 -11.24 12.63 -14.62
N LYS A 160 -10.75 13.17 -15.75
CA LYS A 160 -10.05 14.47 -15.79
C LYS A 160 -10.92 15.62 -15.27
N ALA A 161 -12.22 15.58 -15.57
CA ALA A 161 -13.21 16.55 -15.08
C ALA A 161 -13.63 16.31 -13.61
N GLN A 162 -12.94 15.45 -12.87
CA GLN A 162 -13.22 15.07 -11.48
C GLN A 162 -14.62 14.45 -11.25
N LYS A 163 -15.29 13.99 -12.29
CA LYS A 163 -16.59 13.28 -12.19
C LYS A 163 -16.33 11.80 -11.89
N LEU A 164 -15.79 11.50 -10.71
CA LEU A 164 -15.26 10.18 -10.35
C LEU A 164 -16.32 9.08 -10.39
N ASP A 165 -17.53 9.33 -9.93
CA ASP A 165 -18.61 8.33 -9.89
C ASP A 165 -19.12 7.98 -11.29
N SER A 166 -19.29 9.00 -12.15
CA SER A 166 -19.68 8.80 -13.55
C SER A 166 -18.59 8.04 -14.31
N GLY A 167 -17.34 8.45 -14.14
CA GLY A 167 -16.19 7.79 -14.76
C GLY A 167 -16.04 6.34 -14.31
N GLU A 168 -16.20 6.05 -13.01
CA GLU A 168 -16.22 4.68 -12.48
C GLU A 168 -17.32 3.84 -13.10
N LYS A 169 -18.55 4.38 -13.19
CA LYS A 169 -19.68 3.66 -13.80
C LYS A 169 -19.38 3.32 -15.26
N ALA A 170 -18.84 4.28 -16.02
CA ALA A 170 -18.45 4.06 -17.41
C ALA A 170 -17.34 3.00 -17.53
N LEU A 171 -16.28 3.09 -16.71
CA LEU A 171 -15.20 2.09 -16.70
C LEU A 171 -15.70 0.68 -16.33
N LYS A 172 -16.64 0.55 -15.38
CA LYS A 172 -17.24 -0.75 -15.02
C LYS A 172 -18.04 -1.34 -16.18
N GLN A 173 -18.79 -0.52 -16.91
CA GLN A 173 -19.54 -0.97 -18.10
C GLN A 173 -18.59 -1.44 -19.20
N ILE A 174 -17.51 -0.70 -19.47
CA ILE A 174 -16.49 -1.08 -20.45
C ILE A 174 -15.77 -2.36 -20.00
N ALA A 175 -15.45 -2.48 -18.71
CA ALA A 175 -14.81 -3.67 -18.14
C ALA A 175 -15.65 -4.92 -18.36
N ALA A 176 -16.97 -4.86 -18.13
CA ALA A 176 -17.89 -5.96 -18.41
C ALA A 176 -17.94 -6.32 -19.89
N ALA A 177 -17.95 -5.32 -20.78
CA ALA A 177 -17.99 -5.55 -22.23
C ALA A 177 -16.67 -6.14 -22.79
N VAL A 178 -15.54 -5.85 -22.15
CA VAL A 178 -14.20 -6.28 -22.58
C VAL A 178 -13.75 -7.58 -21.88
N SER A 179 -14.21 -7.87 -20.67
CA SER A 179 -13.83 -9.07 -19.92
C SER A 179 -14.31 -10.37 -20.58
N GLU A 180 -15.48 -10.33 -21.22
CA GLU A 180 -16.05 -11.45 -21.98
C GLU A 180 -15.34 -11.74 -23.31
N ARG A 181 -14.33 -10.93 -23.67
CA ARG A 181 -13.63 -11.00 -24.96
C ARG A 181 -12.22 -11.54 -24.80
N GLU A 182 -11.90 -12.64 -25.49
CA GLU A 182 -10.56 -13.25 -25.48
C GLU A 182 -9.72 -12.85 -26.70
N GLU A 183 -10.30 -12.18 -27.69
CA GLU A 183 -9.64 -11.93 -28.95
C GLU A 183 -8.45 -10.94 -28.78
N PRO A 184 -7.28 -11.21 -29.40
CA PRO A 184 -6.08 -10.38 -29.22
C PRO A 184 -6.23 -8.89 -29.54
N LEU A 185 -7.19 -8.52 -30.41
CA LEU A 185 -7.44 -7.11 -30.72
C LEU A 185 -7.90 -6.29 -29.51
N PHE A 186 -8.44 -6.92 -28.46
CA PHE A 186 -8.89 -6.23 -27.24
C PHE A 186 -7.78 -6.07 -26.20
N ALA A 187 -6.59 -6.65 -26.41
CA ALA A 187 -5.48 -6.52 -25.47
C ALA A 187 -5.05 -5.05 -25.22
N PRO A 188 -4.96 -4.17 -26.23
CA PRO A 188 -4.70 -2.75 -26.01
C PRO A 188 -5.78 -2.08 -25.16
N LEU A 189 -7.06 -2.37 -25.41
CA LEU A 189 -8.19 -1.86 -24.62
C LEU A 189 -8.14 -2.32 -23.16
N LYS A 190 -7.83 -3.59 -22.91
CA LYS A 190 -7.66 -4.11 -21.54
C LYS A 190 -6.55 -3.37 -20.80
N LYS A 191 -5.43 -3.11 -21.49
CA LYS A 191 -4.30 -2.37 -20.92
C LYS A 191 -4.66 -0.91 -20.60
N GLU A 192 -5.33 -0.22 -21.52
CA GLU A 192 -5.75 1.17 -21.33
C GLU A 192 -6.81 1.28 -20.22
N LEU A 193 -7.78 0.37 -20.20
CA LEU A 193 -8.78 0.25 -19.13
C LEU A 193 -8.13 0.03 -17.76
N ALA A 194 -7.14 -0.86 -17.66
CA ALA A 194 -6.43 -1.10 -16.40
C ALA A 194 -5.71 0.18 -15.92
N ALA A 195 -5.09 0.94 -16.84
CA ALA A 195 -4.45 2.21 -16.51
C ALA A 195 -5.46 3.25 -16.00
N ASP A 196 -6.63 3.37 -16.64
CA ASP A 196 -7.69 4.27 -16.19
C ASP A 196 -8.31 3.85 -14.86
N GLN A 197 -8.39 2.54 -14.57
CA GLN A 197 -8.82 2.03 -13.26
C GLN A 197 -7.82 2.36 -12.15
N VAL A 198 -6.51 2.23 -12.43
CA VAL A 198 -5.47 2.69 -11.50
C VAL A 198 -5.62 4.18 -11.24
N LYS A 199 -5.76 4.99 -12.30
CA LYS A 199 -5.95 6.44 -12.19
C LYS A 199 -7.19 6.80 -11.36
N LEU A 200 -8.33 6.18 -11.63
CA LEU A 200 -9.55 6.36 -10.84
C LEU A 200 -9.31 6.09 -9.36
N THR A 201 -8.62 4.98 -9.03
CA THR A 201 -8.34 4.59 -7.64
C THR A 201 -7.48 5.65 -6.95
N VAL A 202 -6.41 6.10 -7.61
CA VAL A 202 -5.55 7.18 -7.13
C VAL A 202 -6.35 8.47 -6.90
N MET A 203 -7.21 8.85 -7.84
CA MET A 203 -8.03 10.06 -7.72
C MET A 203 -9.06 9.97 -6.58
N LYS A 204 -9.71 8.82 -6.40
CA LYS A 204 -10.64 8.58 -5.29
C LYS A 204 -9.96 8.72 -3.94
N VAL A 205 -8.81 8.05 -3.76
CA VAL A 205 -8.03 8.15 -2.54
C VAL A 205 -7.62 9.60 -2.29
N LYS A 206 -7.11 10.29 -3.32
CA LYS A 206 -6.73 11.71 -3.21
C LYS A 206 -7.90 12.62 -2.81
N SER A 207 -9.10 12.43 -3.36
CA SER A 207 -10.28 13.24 -3.02
C SER A 207 -10.80 13.00 -1.60
N GLY A 208 -10.55 11.81 -1.04
CA GLY A 208 -10.95 11.45 0.32
C GLY A 208 -9.90 11.79 1.37
N LEU A 209 -8.66 12.05 0.95
CA LEU A 209 -7.49 12.10 1.82
C LEU A 209 -7.65 13.13 2.95
N ASP A 210 -8.20 14.31 2.65
CA ASP A 210 -8.33 15.40 3.63
C ASP A 210 -9.25 15.04 4.79
N LYS A 211 -10.25 14.18 4.56
CA LYS A 211 -11.25 13.75 5.55
C LYS A 211 -10.75 12.66 6.50
N LEU A 212 -9.58 12.08 6.22
CA LEU A 212 -9.00 11.00 7.02
C LEU A 212 -8.09 11.58 8.12
N HIS A 213 -8.46 11.39 9.38
CA HIS A 213 -7.77 12.00 10.52
C HIS A 213 -7.10 10.99 11.45
N THR A 214 -7.14 9.70 11.12
CA THR A 214 -6.55 8.62 11.92
C THR A 214 -5.53 7.84 11.11
N VAL A 215 -4.52 7.29 11.80
CA VAL A 215 -3.48 6.46 11.18
C VAL A 215 -4.11 5.22 10.54
N ASP A 216 -5.02 4.55 11.22
CA ASP A 216 -5.70 3.34 10.71
C ASP A 216 -6.45 3.58 9.39
N ALA A 217 -7.20 4.68 9.30
CA ALA A 217 -7.95 4.98 8.09
C ALA A 217 -7.04 5.34 6.91
N LEU A 218 -5.87 5.94 7.19
CA LEU A 218 -4.85 6.22 6.20
C LEU A 218 -4.12 4.94 5.76
N ALA A 219 -3.84 4.04 6.70
CA ALA A 219 -3.23 2.73 6.43
C ALA A 219 -4.10 1.88 5.50
N GLU A 220 -5.42 1.81 5.75
CA GLU A 220 -6.36 1.10 4.88
C GLU A 220 -6.31 1.62 3.43
N LYS A 221 -6.18 2.96 3.26
CA LYS A 221 -6.02 3.54 1.92
C LYS A 221 -4.65 3.28 1.32
N LEU A 222 -3.59 3.27 2.13
CA LEU A 222 -2.25 2.92 1.67
C LEU A 222 -2.21 1.48 1.13
N ASP A 223 -2.86 0.54 1.80
CA ASP A 223 -2.96 -0.85 1.36
C ASP A 223 -3.68 -1.00 0.02
N SER A 224 -4.76 -0.24 -0.19
CA SER A 224 -5.46 -0.23 -1.49
C SER A 224 -4.57 0.27 -2.65
N LEU A 225 -3.49 0.99 -2.34
CA LEU A 225 -2.50 1.45 -3.32
C LEU A 225 -1.29 0.51 -3.45
N ASN A 226 -1.06 -0.44 -2.53
CA ASN A 226 0.18 -1.22 -2.49
C ASN A 226 0.41 -2.06 -3.76
N GLY A 227 -0.65 -2.52 -4.43
CA GLY A 227 -0.58 -3.19 -5.73
C GLY A 227 -0.48 -2.27 -6.96
N LEU A 228 -0.58 -0.95 -6.77
CA LEU A 228 -0.58 0.02 -7.87
C LEU A 228 0.82 0.54 -8.16
N SER A 229 1.21 0.50 -9.43
CA SER A 229 2.48 1.01 -9.95
C SER A 229 2.27 2.30 -10.73
N GLY A 230 3.24 3.21 -10.69
CA GLY A 230 3.23 4.45 -11.46
C GLY A 230 3.53 5.69 -10.61
N GLN A 231 3.91 6.78 -11.27
CA GLN A 231 4.33 8.02 -10.62
C GLN A 231 3.20 8.65 -9.78
N GLU A 232 1.96 8.63 -10.28
CA GLU A 232 0.81 9.18 -9.56
C GLU A 232 0.47 8.37 -8.29
N ALA A 233 0.52 7.04 -8.37
CA ALA A 233 0.32 6.16 -7.22
C ALA A 233 1.43 6.36 -6.17
N ALA A 234 2.69 6.46 -6.60
CA ALA A 234 3.81 6.74 -5.70
C ALA A 234 3.67 8.10 -5.00
N ALA A 235 3.24 9.14 -5.74
CA ALA A 235 3.00 10.46 -5.16
C ALA A 235 1.89 10.45 -4.10
N VAL A 236 0.78 9.75 -4.35
CA VAL A 236 -0.30 9.65 -3.36
C VAL A 236 0.11 8.80 -2.16
N LYS A 237 0.89 7.72 -2.33
CA LYS A 237 1.48 6.96 -1.22
C LYS A 237 2.34 7.87 -0.33
N ALA A 238 3.21 8.67 -0.92
CA ALA A 238 4.04 9.63 -0.19
C ALA A 238 3.20 10.67 0.57
N GLN A 239 2.10 11.16 -0.02
CA GLN A 239 1.17 12.07 0.66
C GLN A 239 0.48 11.43 1.86
N ILE A 240 0.02 10.17 1.73
CA ILE A 240 -0.58 9.41 2.83
C ILE A 240 0.42 9.22 3.96
N ILE A 241 1.63 8.76 3.64
CA ILE A 241 2.71 8.56 4.61
C ILE A 241 3.04 9.88 5.31
N GLY A 242 3.16 10.99 4.58
CA GLY A 242 3.38 12.31 5.18
C GLY A 242 2.25 12.73 6.13
N LYS A 243 1.00 12.37 5.83
CA LYS A 243 -0.14 12.64 6.72
C LYS A 243 -0.13 11.75 7.96
N ILE A 244 0.22 10.47 7.83
CA ILE A 244 0.44 9.54 8.96
C ILE A 244 1.50 10.12 9.90
N VAL A 245 2.64 10.55 9.35
CA VAL A 245 3.71 11.19 10.12
C VAL A 245 3.20 12.43 10.86
N GLY A 246 2.44 13.29 10.19
CA GLY A 246 1.88 14.50 10.79
C GLY A 246 0.91 14.21 11.95
N ILE A 247 0.00 13.23 11.77
CA ILE A 247 -0.97 12.83 12.81
C ILE A 247 -0.25 12.19 14.00
N SER A 248 0.68 11.27 13.73
CA SER A 248 1.46 10.56 14.76
C SER A 248 2.25 11.55 15.61
N TYR A 249 2.91 12.52 14.97
CA TYR A 249 3.64 13.58 15.68
C TYR A 249 2.70 14.41 16.57
N ALA A 250 1.56 14.86 16.04
CA ALA A 250 0.62 15.69 16.80
C ALA A 250 -0.04 14.93 17.97
N ALA A 251 -0.35 13.64 17.79
CA ALA A 251 -0.88 12.79 18.82
C ALA A 251 0.17 12.55 19.93
N ALA A 252 1.40 12.22 19.55
CA ALA A 252 2.52 12.06 20.48
C ALA A 252 2.78 13.36 21.28
N GLU A 253 2.73 14.52 20.63
CA GLU A 253 2.91 15.81 21.31
C GLU A 253 1.83 16.08 22.35
N LYS A 254 0.58 15.71 22.08
CA LYS A 254 -0.50 15.80 23.06
C LYS A 254 -0.23 14.88 24.25
N LYS A 255 0.16 13.63 24.02
CA LYS A 255 0.48 12.66 25.07
C LYS A 255 1.66 13.09 25.93
N LEU A 256 2.70 13.65 25.30
CA LEU A 256 3.88 14.17 26.00
C LEU A 256 3.52 15.32 26.95
N ARG A 257 2.63 16.24 26.52
CA ARG A 257 2.12 17.32 27.39
C ARG A 257 1.38 16.77 28.62
N ASP A 258 0.69 15.65 28.46
CA ASP A 258 -0.03 14.97 29.53
C ASP A 258 0.90 14.08 30.39
N LYS A 259 2.23 14.12 30.15
CA LYS A 259 3.26 13.27 30.77
C LYS A 259 3.04 11.76 30.54
N ASP A 260 2.25 11.41 29.54
CA ASP A 260 2.07 10.03 29.08
C ASP A 260 3.20 9.67 28.11
N PHE A 261 4.41 9.44 28.64
CA PHE A 261 5.59 9.12 27.84
C PHE A 261 5.44 7.80 27.06
N ALA A 262 4.80 6.80 27.66
CA ALA A 262 4.54 5.52 26.99
C ALA A 262 3.59 5.71 25.80
N GLY A 263 2.46 6.38 26.01
CA GLY A 263 1.53 6.70 24.94
C GLY A 263 2.15 7.60 23.86
N ALA A 264 3.02 8.55 24.24
CA ALA A 264 3.73 9.38 23.26
C ALA A 264 4.67 8.55 22.37
N LEU A 265 5.40 7.59 22.95
CA LEU A 265 6.25 6.68 22.19
C LEU A 265 5.44 5.76 21.28
N ASP A 266 4.32 5.21 21.77
CA ASP A 266 3.45 4.34 20.97
C ASP A 266 2.90 5.06 19.72
N GLU A 267 2.51 6.34 19.85
CA GLU A 267 2.06 7.15 18.72
C GLU A 267 3.20 7.39 17.69
N VAL A 268 4.42 7.66 18.15
CA VAL A 268 5.58 7.84 17.26
C VAL A 268 5.96 6.52 16.56
N ASP A 269 6.02 5.43 17.31
CA ASP A 269 6.36 4.10 16.79
C ASP A 269 5.30 3.63 15.78
N GLY A 270 4.02 3.95 16.02
CA GLY A 270 2.93 3.75 15.06
C GLY A 270 3.14 4.48 13.73
N GLY A 271 3.67 5.71 13.77
CA GLY A 271 4.06 6.45 12.56
C GLY A 271 5.28 5.87 11.86
N LEU A 272 6.30 5.46 12.63
CA LEU A 272 7.54 4.85 12.12
C LEU A 272 7.29 3.49 11.45
N LEU A 273 6.22 2.76 11.80
CA LEU A 273 5.81 1.53 11.11
C LEU A 273 5.64 1.76 9.59
N TYR A 274 5.12 2.92 9.19
CA TYR A 274 4.87 3.28 7.79
C TYR A 274 6.00 4.13 7.18
N ALA A 275 6.80 4.76 8.03
CA ALA A 275 7.84 5.71 7.64
C ALA A 275 9.12 5.48 8.44
N ALA A 276 9.70 4.28 8.31
CA ALA A 276 10.83 3.84 9.15
C ALA A 276 12.04 4.80 9.12
N ASP A 277 12.31 5.40 7.96
CA ASP A 277 13.42 6.33 7.77
C ASP A 277 13.03 7.81 7.98
N ASN A 278 11.89 8.08 8.65
CA ASN A 278 11.44 9.44 8.87
C ASN A 278 12.26 10.12 9.98
N GLU A 279 13.24 10.93 9.58
CA GLU A 279 14.13 11.66 10.49
C GLU A 279 13.38 12.46 11.55
N LYS A 280 12.24 13.07 11.21
CA LYS A 280 11.45 13.88 12.15
C LYS A 280 10.87 13.03 13.28
N LEU A 281 10.27 11.87 12.96
CA LEU A 281 9.73 10.97 13.97
C LEU A 281 10.85 10.31 14.79
N THR A 282 11.95 9.91 14.15
CA THR A 282 13.10 9.33 14.86
C THR A 282 13.71 10.31 15.86
N ALA A 283 13.95 11.55 15.46
CA ALA A 283 14.44 12.59 16.36
C ALA A 283 13.43 12.89 17.48
N TYR A 284 12.13 12.89 17.18
CA TYR A 284 11.10 13.12 18.19
C TYR A 284 11.00 11.98 19.20
N ARG A 285 11.18 10.73 18.75
CA ARG A 285 11.28 9.56 19.62
C ARG A 285 12.41 9.71 20.63
N GLU A 286 13.60 10.10 20.16
CA GLU A 286 14.76 10.36 21.02
C GLU A 286 14.47 11.47 22.05
N GLN A 287 13.84 12.56 21.63
CA GLN A 287 13.43 13.64 22.53
C GLN A 287 12.46 13.17 23.62
N ILE A 288 11.47 12.32 23.28
CA ILE A 288 10.54 11.77 24.26
C ILE A 288 11.27 10.87 25.27
N VAL A 289 12.20 10.02 24.79
CA VAL A 289 13.01 9.16 25.67
C VAL A 289 13.87 10.00 26.61
N GLN A 290 14.53 11.04 26.10
CA GLN A 290 15.33 11.93 26.92
C GLN A 290 14.47 12.68 27.95
N ALA A 291 13.34 13.25 27.54
CA ALA A 291 12.43 13.94 28.44
C ALA A 291 11.87 13.02 29.54
N LYS A 292 11.60 11.75 29.21
CA LYS A 292 11.22 10.72 30.19
C LYS A 292 12.32 10.51 31.22
N GLN A 293 13.56 10.31 30.77
CA GLN A 293 14.70 10.09 31.67
C GLN A 293 14.93 11.31 32.58
N GLU A 294 14.94 12.52 32.03
CA GLU A 294 15.08 13.76 32.80
C GLU A 294 13.96 13.92 33.85
N PHE A 295 12.73 13.55 33.50
CA PHE A 295 11.60 13.57 34.43
C PHE A 295 11.76 12.55 35.57
N GLU A 296 12.15 11.31 35.25
CA GLU A 296 12.39 10.25 36.23
C GLU A 296 13.55 10.59 37.18
N GLU A 297 14.64 11.15 36.65
CA GLU A 297 15.78 11.61 37.45
C GLU A 297 15.39 12.78 38.37
N ALA A 298 14.65 13.77 37.86
CA ALA A 298 14.18 14.89 38.66
C ALA A 298 13.24 14.43 39.80
N GLU A 299 12.37 13.46 39.52
CA GLU A 299 11.46 12.89 40.52
C GLU A 299 12.23 12.11 41.60
N ALA A 300 13.19 11.26 41.20
CA ALA A 300 14.05 10.55 42.13
C ALA A 300 14.87 11.51 43.02
N ASN A 301 15.36 12.62 42.44
CA ASN A 301 16.07 13.66 43.17
C ASN A 301 15.16 14.35 44.19
N ARG A 302 13.91 14.64 43.83
CA ARG A 302 12.93 15.25 44.73
C ARG A 302 12.63 14.35 45.92
N ILE A 303 12.41 13.06 45.67
CA ILE A 303 12.16 12.06 46.72
C ILE A 303 13.34 11.98 47.67
N ARG A 304 14.56 11.83 47.14
CA ARG A 304 15.78 11.75 47.95
C ARG A 304 16.01 12.99 48.81
N LEU A 305 15.76 14.19 48.28
CA LEU A 305 15.88 15.43 49.05
C LEU A 305 14.83 15.48 50.17
N ALA A 306 13.59 15.06 49.89
CA ALA A 306 12.54 14.98 50.89
C ALA A 306 12.88 13.97 52.00
N GLU A 307 13.44 12.81 51.65
CA GLU A 307 13.92 11.80 52.60
C GLU A 307 15.05 12.32 53.47
N GLN A 308 16.06 12.98 52.88
CA GLN A 308 17.17 13.56 53.63
C GLN A 308 16.68 14.63 54.61
N LYS A 309 15.79 15.51 54.16
CA LYS A 309 15.21 16.54 55.03
C LYS A 309 14.38 15.93 56.15
N ALA A 310 13.57 14.93 55.85
CA ALA A 310 12.80 14.22 56.87
C ALA A 310 13.71 13.52 57.91
N ALA A 311 14.83 12.95 57.48
CA ALA A 311 15.82 12.34 58.37
C ALA A 311 16.55 13.37 59.23
N GLU A 312 16.92 14.53 58.67
CA GLU A 312 17.52 15.64 59.41
C GLU A 312 16.55 16.20 60.45
N GLU A 313 15.28 16.38 60.08
CA GLU A 313 14.23 16.81 61.00
C GLU A 313 13.99 15.79 62.12
N ASP A 314 13.91 14.48 61.83
CA ASP A 314 13.78 13.43 62.85
C ASP A 314 15.00 13.39 63.80
N LEU A 315 16.21 13.54 63.27
CA LEU A 315 17.43 13.60 64.06
C LEU A 315 17.44 14.81 65.00
N ASN A 316 17.09 16.00 64.48
CA ASN A 316 16.96 17.22 65.27
C ASN A 316 15.91 17.06 66.37
N ASN A 317 14.76 16.50 66.03
CA ASN A 317 13.68 16.24 66.97
C ASN A 317 14.10 15.27 68.10
N ARG A 318 14.96 14.29 67.82
CA ARG A 318 15.43 13.31 68.83
C ARG A 318 16.60 13.78 69.67
N MET A 319 17.46 14.67 69.18
CA MET A 319 18.71 15.02 69.85
C MET A 319 18.81 16.47 70.30
N ALA A 320 18.09 17.40 69.66
CA ALA A 320 18.26 18.84 69.85
C ALA A 320 16.91 19.59 69.90
N ALA A 321 15.84 18.92 70.33
CA ALA A 321 14.50 19.51 70.41
C ALA A 321 14.34 20.57 71.51
N VAL A 322 15.29 20.68 72.44
CA VAL A 322 15.11 21.46 73.67
C VAL A 322 16.26 22.46 73.80
N GLU A 323 15.95 23.75 73.80
CA GLU A 323 16.90 24.82 74.13
C GLU A 323 16.61 25.36 75.53
N VAL A 324 17.60 25.32 76.43
CA VAL A 324 17.48 25.88 77.79
C VAL A 324 18.15 27.25 77.85
N SER A 325 17.45 28.25 78.36
CA SER A 325 17.93 29.63 78.49
C SER A 325 17.47 30.27 79.79
N GLY A 326 18.02 31.43 80.13
CA GLY A 326 17.57 32.21 81.29
C GLY A 326 17.81 31.54 82.65
N LEU A 327 18.81 30.67 82.77
CA LEU A 327 19.12 29.97 84.01
C LEU A 327 19.49 30.96 85.13
N GLN A 328 18.71 30.95 86.20
CA GLN A 328 18.90 31.77 87.40
C GLN A 328 19.05 30.87 88.62
N VAL A 329 19.99 31.24 89.49
CA VAL A 329 20.27 30.52 90.74
C VAL A 329 20.30 31.53 91.87
N VAL A 330 19.40 31.35 92.84
CA VAL A 330 19.26 32.22 94.00
C VAL A 330 19.43 31.37 95.25
N LEU A 331 20.36 31.77 96.13
CA LEU A 331 20.47 31.20 97.47
C LEU A 331 19.48 31.93 98.38
N ASP A 332 18.60 31.20 99.04
CA ASP A 332 17.64 31.77 99.99
C ASP A 332 18.22 31.89 101.41
N ASP A 333 17.47 32.57 102.28
CA ASP A 333 17.85 32.84 103.66
C ASP A 333 17.96 31.57 104.53
N TYR A 334 17.45 30.42 104.05
CA TYR A 334 17.52 29.12 104.72
C TYR A 334 18.72 28.28 104.28
N GLY A 335 19.48 28.77 103.30
CA GLY A 335 20.66 28.09 102.76
C GLY A 335 20.34 27.10 101.63
N ASP A 336 19.15 27.19 101.04
CA ASP A 336 18.72 26.36 99.92
C ASP A 336 18.89 27.11 98.58
N LEU A 337 19.16 26.37 97.52
CA LEU A 337 19.25 26.92 96.17
C LEU A 337 17.91 26.83 95.47
N GLN A 338 17.39 27.97 95.02
CA GLN A 338 16.30 28.06 94.08
C GLN A 338 16.85 28.24 92.67
N ILE A 339 16.54 27.30 91.79
CA ILE A 339 16.99 27.27 90.40
C ILE A 339 15.78 27.43 89.52
N SER A 340 15.83 28.35 88.55
CA SER A 340 14.78 28.54 87.56
C SER A 340 15.35 28.81 86.18
N GLY A 341 14.55 28.58 85.15
CA GLY A 341 14.91 28.91 83.77
C GLY A 341 13.76 28.63 82.81
N THR A 342 14.03 28.87 81.53
CA THR A 342 13.06 28.71 80.45
C THR A 342 13.58 27.71 79.43
N VAL A 343 12.67 26.86 78.95
CA VAL A 343 12.91 25.86 77.93
C VAL A 343 12.11 26.22 76.70
N THR A 344 12.71 26.13 75.52
CA THR A 344 12.04 26.36 74.23
C THR A 344 12.08 25.11 73.37
N ASN A 345 10.94 24.73 72.80
CA ASN A 345 10.85 23.65 71.83
C ASN A 345 11.44 24.09 70.47
N LYS A 346 12.54 23.46 70.05
CA LYS A 346 13.19 23.62 68.75
C LYS A 346 12.91 22.47 67.78
N ALA A 347 12.14 21.47 68.19
CA ALA A 347 11.68 20.43 67.28
C ALA A 347 10.66 20.98 66.27
N THR A 348 10.49 20.26 65.16
CA THR A 348 9.42 20.51 64.18
C THR A 348 8.09 19.88 64.58
N ARG A 349 8.03 19.19 65.73
CA ARG A 349 6.85 18.54 66.29
C ARG A 349 6.65 18.94 67.76
N PRO A 350 5.43 18.80 68.30
CA PRO A 350 5.17 19.01 69.72
C PRO A 350 6.03 18.08 70.58
N ILE A 351 6.51 18.60 71.71
CA ILE A 351 7.21 17.80 72.73
C ILE A 351 6.44 17.85 74.04
N GLU A 352 6.50 16.74 74.78
CA GLU A 352 5.77 16.57 76.03
C GLU A 352 6.68 16.07 77.16
N SER A 353 6.24 16.32 78.40
CA SER A 353 6.89 15.85 79.62
C SER A 353 8.38 16.19 79.68
N VAL A 354 8.73 17.43 79.33
CA VAL A 354 10.12 17.86 79.32
C VAL A 354 10.68 17.91 80.74
N SER A 355 11.78 17.18 80.99
CA SER A 355 12.47 17.13 82.27
C SER A 355 13.95 17.50 82.11
N ILE A 356 14.41 18.44 82.93
CA ILE A 356 15.77 18.98 82.92
C ILE A 356 16.54 18.43 84.13
N SER A 357 17.67 17.79 83.87
CA SER A 357 18.65 17.37 84.87
C SER A 357 19.67 18.48 85.07
N LEU A 358 19.86 18.91 86.30
CA LEU A 358 20.72 20.02 86.68
C LEU A 358 21.84 19.52 87.58
N ASP A 359 23.09 19.80 87.22
CA ASP A 359 24.25 19.53 88.07
C ASP A 359 24.66 20.81 88.81
N ILE A 360 25.03 20.65 90.07
CA ILE A 360 25.31 21.73 91.00
C ILE A 360 26.76 21.63 91.45
N TYR A 361 27.48 22.76 91.37
CA TYR A 361 28.89 22.88 91.70
C TYR A 361 29.11 24.06 92.64
N ASP A 362 30.11 23.99 93.50
CA ASP A 362 30.51 25.16 94.28
C ASP A 362 31.25 26.20 93.41
N LEU A 363 31.63 27.34 94.00
CA LEU A 363 32.37 28.37 93.29
C LEU A 363 33.79 27.95 92.87
N SER A 364 34.37 26.94 93.55
CA SER A 364 35.68 26.37 93.24
C SER A 364 35.64 25.31 92.13
N GLY A 365 34.44 24.87 91.75
CA GLY A 365 34.18 23.86 90.73
C GLY A 365 34.02 22.44 91.27
N ALA A 366 33.93 22.23 92.60
CA ALA A 366 33.66 20.92 93.17
C ALA A 366 32.17 20.55 93.01
N TYR A 367 31.90 19.30 92.64
CA TYR A 367 30.54 18.78 92.47
C TYR A 367 29.82 18.65 93.82
N LEU A 368 28.63 19.24 93.92
CA LEU A 368 27.79 19.26 95.12
C LEU A 368 26.60 18.30 95.04
N GLY A 369 26.16 17.95 93.83
CA GLY A 369 25.04 17.05 93.59
C GLY A 369 24.24 17.41 92.34
N ASN A 370 23.06 16.80 92.18
CA ASN A 370 22.15 17.06 91.08
C ASN A 370 20.69 17.18 91.55
N THR A 371 19.85 17.77 90.70
CA THR A 371 18.39 17.81 90.88
C THR A 371 17.69 17.75 89.53
N TYR A 372 16.37 17.53 89.54
CA TYR A 372 15.54 17.49 88.34
C TYR A 372 14.44 18.54 88.42
N ALA A 373 14.15 19.17 87.28
CA ALA A 373 13.05 20.11 87.14
C ALA A 373 12.11 19.66 86.02
N SER A 374 10.81 19.73 86.24
CA SER A 374 9.81 19.53 85.19
C SER A 374 9.42 20.87 84.59
N VAL A 375 9.25 20.91 83.27
CA VAL A 375 8.85 22.13 82.55
C VAL A 375 7.32 22.25 82.55
N SER A 376 6.83 23.47 82.73
CA SER A 376 5.41 23.82 82.60
C SER A 376 5.24 24.90 81.51
N PRO A 377 4.28 24.76 80.58
CA PRO A 377 3.25 23.73 80.50
C PRO A 377 3.79 22.35 80.09
N TYR A 378 3.01 21.29 80.34
CA TYR A 378 3.40 19.89 80.09
C TYR A 378 3.69 19.57 78.62
N ARG A 379 3.07 20.31 77.70
CA ARG A 379 3.18 20.16 76.24
C ARG A 379 3.63 21.50 75.66
N LEU A 380 4.61 21.47 74.78
CA LEU A 380 5.14 22.63 74.07
C LEU A 380 5.02 22.42 72.57
N GLU A 381 4.30 23.30 71.89
CA GLU A 381 4.25 23.36 70.43
C GLU A 381 5.62 23.78 69.85
N PRO A 382 5.92 23.51 68.56
CA PRO A 382 7.13 23.99 67.91
C PRO A 382 7.34 25.50 68.08
N GLY A 383 8.47 25.89 68.67
CA GLY A 383 8.82 27.29 68.96
C GLY A 383 8.23 27.84 70.27
N GLU A 384 7.38 27.10 70.97
CA GLU A 384 6.81 27.50 72.26
C GLU A 384 7.83 27.33 73.39
N SER A 385 7.70 28.16 74.43
CA SER A 385 8.53 28.13 75.61
C SER A 385 7.73 27.78 76.87
N GLY A 386 8.36 27.07 77.80
CA GLY A 386 7.84 26.79 79.14
C GLY A 386 8.90 27.04 80.20
N ASP A 387 8.48 27.20 81.45
CA ASP A 387 9.36 27.51 82.57
C ASP A 387 9.55 26.29 83.48
N PHE A 388 10.72 26.19 84.11
CA PHE A 388 10.99 25.19 85.14
C PHE A 388 11.55 25.84 86.40
N SER A 389 11.31 25.20 87.53
CA SER A 389 11.95 25.54 88.79
C SER A 389 12.29 24.28 89.59
N ALA A 390 13.37 24.34 90.35
CA ALA A 390 13.80 23.30 91.26
C ALA A 390 14.46 23.90 92.50
N SER A 391 14.32 23.21 93.63
CA SER A 391 15.01 23.54 94.88
C SER A 391 16.05 22.48 95.21
N TYR A 392 17.22 22.88 95.70
CA TYR A 392 18.24 21.96 96.19
C TYR A 392 18.69 22.38 97.60
N TYR A 393 18.48 21.48 98.55
CA TYR A 393 18.50 21.81 99.98
C TYR A 393 19.90 21.69 100.60
N GLY A 394 20.20 22.58 101.55
CA GLY A 394 21.35 22.45 102.44
C GLY A 394 22.72 22.78 101.85
N VAL A 395 22.80 23.75 100.92
CA VAL A 395 24.07 24.18 100.29
C VAL A 395 24.80 25.25 101.10
N TYR A 396 24.05 26.13 101.79
CA TYR A 396 24.54 27.20 102.68
C TYR A 396 25.60 28.14 102.08
N SER A 397 25.78 28.11 100.76
CA SER A 397 26.81 28.84 100.04
C SER A 397 26.38 29.04 98.58
N LYS A 398 26.97 30.04 97.91
CA LYS A 398 26.69 30.29 96.48
C LYS A 398 27.22 29.13 95.64
N ALA A 399 26.43 28.70 94.67
CA ALA A 399 26.76 27.61 93.76
C ALA A 399 26.60 28.04 92.29
N LYS A 400 27.23 27.29 91.40
CA LYS A 400 27.03 27.33 89.96
C LYS A 400 26.19 26.11 89.56
N VAL A 401 25.25 26.31 88.64
CA VAL A 401 24.42 25.24 88.11
C VAL A 401 24.65 25.13 86.61
N SER A 402 24.73 23.91 86.11
CA SER A 402 24.78 23.61 84.67
C SER A 402 23.71 22.60 84.30
N VAL A 403 23.13 22.73 83.12
CA VAL A 403 22.22 21.72 82.57
C VAL A 403 23.04 20.50 82.16
N ALA A 404 22.75 19.35 82.78
CA ALA A 404 23.43 18.10 82.52
C ALA A 404 22.77 17.33 81.37
N ASN A 405 21.44 17.27 81.35
CA ASN A 405 20.66 16.60 80.32
C ASN A 405 19.23 17.15 80.27
N ALA A 406 18.56 17.01 79.13
CA ALA A 406 17.13 17.21 78.97
C ALA A 406 16.51 15.94 78.37
N THR A 407 15.32 15.57 78.84
CA THR A 407 14.56 14.43 78.30
C THR A 407 13.15 14.88 77.96
N TRP A 408 12.58 14.34 76.89
CA TRP A 408 11.25 14.70 76.37
C TRP A 408 10.64 13.52 75.62
N TYR A 409 9.34 13.58 75.40
CA TYR A 409 8.63 12.68 74.48
C TYR A 409 8.23 13.45 73.23
N LEU A 410 8.45 12.82 72.07
CA LEU A 410 7.96 13.30 70.78
C LEU A 410 6.62 12.64 70.50
N GLU A 411 5.63 13.43 70.12
CA GLU A 411 4.38 12.94 69.52
C GLU A 411 4.63 12.34 68.13
#